data_AF-A0A6P2CZ92-F1
#
_entry.id   AF-A0A6P2CZ92-F1
#
_cell.length_a   1.000
_cell.length_b   1.000
_cell.length_c   1.000
_cell.angle_alpha   90.00
_cell.angle_beta   90.00
_cell.angle_gamma   90.00
#
_symmetry.space_group_name_H-M   'P 1'
#
loop_
_entity.id
_entity.type
_entity.pdbx_description
1 polymer ?
#
loop_
_entity_poly.entity_id
_entity_poly.type
_entity_poly.pdbx_seq_one_letter_code
_entity_poly.pdbx_strand_id
1 'polypeptide(L)'
;MTWLTGGQRSVAGIGFDVHTMLLGTLCILLGHQTLWLGLFGKLYGTLVATLPTDPIAGRLIEWLSVERTLILGAIAFLCGAGMNLWLVKEWWDVALGELELRHTLRHALWGLTEMVVGVQTAYGGLFLGLLQQLRAPVGTPSAQKEPAASTST
;
A
#
# COMPACT_ATOMS: atom_id res chain seq x y z
N MET A 1 -10.80 6.72 11.42
CA MET A 1 -10.15 6.79 12.74
C MET A 1 -9.82 8.22 13.18
N THR A 2 -9.74 9.20 12.26
CA THR A 2 -9.42 10.62 12.52
C THR A 2 -10.31 11.30 13.55
N TRP A 3 -11.47 10.70 13.84
CA TRP A 3 -12.42 11.17 14.83
C TRP A 3 -12.06 10.82 16.28
N LEU A 4 -11.21 9.81 16.51
CA LEU A 4 -10.84 9.31 17.85
C LEU A 4 -9.52 9.89 18.37
N THR A 5 -8.84 10.70 17.58
CA THR A 5 -7.55 11.32 17.94
C THR A 5 -7.71 12.37 19.06
N GLY A 6 -8.85 13.05 19.13
CA GLY A 6 -9.06 14.17 20.05
C GLY A 6 -9.43 13.81 21.50
N GLY A 7 -9.42 12.54 21.90
CA GLY A 7 -9.75 12.11 23.27
C GLY A 7 -10.69 10.91 23.35
N GLN A 8 -10.87 10.36 24.55
CA GLN A 8 -11.84 9.29 24.79
C GLN A 8 -13.26 9.85 24.55
N ARG A 9 -13.90 9.40 23.48
CA ARG A 9 -15.24 9.82 23.10
C ARG A 9 -16.19 8.67 23.39
N SER A 10 -17.14 8.90 24.28
CA SER A 10 -18.27 7.99 24.47
C SER A 10 -19.28 8.28 23.36
N VAL A 11 -19.62 7.26 22.57
CA VAL A 11 -20.78 7.30 21.68
C VAL A 11 -21.73 6.24 22.21
N ALA A 12 -22.95 6.66 22.56
CA ALA A 12 -23.98 5.80 23.16
C ALA A 12 -23.54 5.05 24.44
N GLY A 13 -22.66 5.64 25.27
CA GLY A 13 -22.24 5.05 26.54
C GLY A 13 -21.11 4.01 26.45
N ILE A 14 -20.60 3.72 25.24
CA ILE A 14 -19.46 2.84 25.03
C ILE A 14 -18.19 3.70 24.91
N GLY A 15 -17.22 3.51 25.82
CA GLY A 15 -15.95 4.21 25.79
C GLY A 15 -15.05 3.70 24.67
N PHE A 16 -14.90 4.48 23.60
CA PHE A 16 -13.93 4.18 22.56
C PHE A 16 -12.54 4.65 23.00
N ASP A 17 -11.67 3.67 23.30
CA ASP A 17 -10.31 3.88 23.76
C ASP A 17 -9.30 3.11 22.88
N VAL A 18 -8.03 3.02 23.28
CA VAL A 18 -6.92 2.41 22.53
C VAL A 18 -7.25 1.03 21.93
N HIS A 19 -8.00 0.17 22.63
CA HIS A 19 -8.42 -1.14 22.12
C HIS A 19 -9.29 -1.05 20.85
N THR A 20 -10.17 -0.06 20.78
CA THR A 20 -10.99 0.17 19.58
C THR A 20 -10.17 0.76 18.45
N MET A 21 -9.12 1.54 18.78
CA MET A 21 -8.17 2.02 17.78
C MET A 21 -7.31 0.88 17.22
N LEU A 22 -6.90 -0.06 18.07
CA LEU A 22 -6.20 -1.26 17.63
C LEU A 22 -7.07 -2.07 16.65
N LEU A 23 -8.35 -2.30 17.00
CA LEU A 23 -9.28 -3.02 16.13
C LEU A 23 -9.45 -2.32 14.78
N GLY A 24 -9.61 -1.00 14.76
CA GLY A 24 -9.77 -0.29 13.49
C GLY A 24 -8.48 -0.21 12.67
N THR A 25 -7.29 -0.19 13.30
CA THR A 25 -6.01 -0.40 12.60
C THR A 25 -6.00 -1.77 11.92
N LEU A 26 -6.39 -2.84 12.63
CA LEU A 26 -6.53 -4.17 12.04
C LEU A 26 -7.50 -4.16 10.84
N CYS A 27 -8.67 -3.54 10.98
CA CYS A 27 -9.62 -3.43 9.87
C CYS A 27 -9.07 -2.67 8.66
N ILE A 28 -8.32 -1.58 8.87
CA ILE A 28 -7.68 -0.83 7.79
C ILE A 28 -6.64 -1.71 7.08
N LEU A 29 -5.78 -2.39 7.84
CA LEU A 29 -4.74 -3.25 7.29
C LEU A 29 -5.32 -4.42 6.50
N LEU A 30 -6.34 -5.09 7.04
CA LEU A 30 -7.03 -6.19 6.37
C LEU A 30 -7.80 -5.73 5.13
N GLY A 31 -8.50 -4.60 5.23
CA GLY A 31 -9.20 -3.99 4.09
C GLY A 31 -8.23 -3.64 2.97
N HIS A 32 -7.11 -2.99 3.31
CA HIS A 32 -6.06 -2.64 2.35
C HIS A 32 -5.46 -3.88 1.66
N GLN A 33 -5.12 -4.92 2.42
CA GLN A 33 -4.63 -6.18 1.86
C GLN A 33 -5.67 -6.85 0.93
N THR A 34 -6.94 -6.81 1.30
CA THR A 34 -8.03 -7.38 0.51
C THR A 34 -8.22 -6.62 -0.81
N LEU A 35 -8.09 -5.29 -0.81
CA LEU A 35 -8.15 -4.48 -2.03
C LEU A 35 -7.02 -4.85 -3.00
N TRP A 36 -5.78 -4.99 -2.50
CA TRP A 36 -4.65 -5.44 -3.31
C TRP A 36 -4.88 -6.84 -3.89
N LEU A 37 -5.32 -7.78 -3.04
CA LEU A 37 -5.64 -9.14 -3.48
C LEU A 37 -6.69 -9.16 -4.58
N GLY A 38 -7.77 -8.38 -4.44
CA GLY A 38 -8.82 -8.26 -5.45
C GLY A 38 -8.29 -7.68 -6.77
N LEU A 39 -7.40 -6.69 -6.71
CA LEU A 39 -6.77 -6.10 -7.89
C LEU A 39 -5.89 -7.12 -8.63
N PHE A 40 -5.06 -7.86 -7.89
CA PHE A 40 -4.24 -8.92 -8.47
C PHE A 40 -5.08 -10.04 -9.07
N GLY A 41 -6.15 -10.46 -8.37
CA GLY A 41 -7.08 -11.47 -8.87
C GLY A 41 -7.73 -11.06 -10.20
N LYS A 42 -8.16 -9.79 -10.32
CA LYS A 42 -8.73 -9.26 -11.57
C LYS A 42 -7.69 -9.23 -12.70
N LEU A 43 -6.47 -8.73 -12.42
CA LEU A 43 -5.41 -8.71 -13.43
C LEU A 43 -5.02 -10.12 -13.87
N TYR A 44 -4.87 -11.05 -12.94
CA TYR A 44 -4.58 -12.45 -13.21
C TYR A 44 -5.70 -13.12 -14.02
N GLY A 45 -6.97 -12.85 -13.71
CA GLY A 45 -8.11 -13.36 -14.48
C GLY A 45 -8.09 -12.91 -15.95
N THR A 46 -7.60 -11.70 -16.23
CA THR A 46 -7.40 -11.23 -17.60
C THR A 46 -6.21 -11.89 -18.30
N LEU A 47 -5.15 -12.26 -17.56
CA LEU A 47 -3.99 -12.97 -18.11
C LEU A 47 -4.34 -14.38 -18.60
N VAL A 48 -5.19 -15.09 -17.85
CA VAL A 48 -5.63 -16.46 -18.19
C VAL A 48 -6.86 -16.45 -19.13
N ALA A 49 -7.22 -15.29 -19.69
CA ALA A 49 -8.37 -15.10 -20.59
C ALA A 49 -9.72 -15.62 -20.04
N THR A 50 -9.85 -15.73 -18.71
CA THR A 50 -11.00 -16.39 -18.08
C THR A 50 -12.11 -15.38 -17.73
N LEU A 51 -11.75 -14.10 -17.50
CA LEU A 51 -12.70 -13.05 -17.13
C LEU A 51 -12.66 -11.86 -18.12
N PRO A 52 -13.83 -11.27 -18.46
CA PRO A 52 -13.89 -10.02 -19.20
C PRO A 52 -13.26 -8.87 -18.40
N THR A 53 -12.59 -7.96 -19.10
CA THR A 53 -11.90 -6.82 -18.49
C THR A 53 -12.88 -5.90 -17.76
N ASP A 54 -12.73 -5.75 -16.45
CA ASP A 54 -13.49 -4.78 -15.64
C ASP A 54 -12.99 -3.35 -15.92
N PRO A 55 -13.84 -2.42 -16.39
CA PRO A 55 -13.42 -1.07 -16.78
C PRO A 55 -12.90 -0.23 -15.60
N ILE A 56 -13.41 -0.45 -14.37
CA ILE A 56 -12.96 0.27 -13.18
C ILE A 56 -11.59 -0.25 -12.75
N ALA A 57 -11.46 -1.58 -12.68
CA ALA A 57 -10.20 -2.21 -12.30
C ALA A 57 -9.11 -1.93 -13.34
N GLY A 58 -9.43 -1.98 -14.63
CA GLY A 58 -8.49 -1.67 -15.72
C GLY A 58 -7.92 -0.26 -15.59
N ARG A 59 -8.77 0.74 -15.39
CA ARG A 59 -8.34 2.13 -15.20
C ARG A 59 -7.47 2.31 -13.95
N LEU A 60 -7.80 1.61 -12.86
CA LEU A 60 -7.00 1.65 -11.64
C LEU A 60 -5.62 1.00 -11.85
N ILE A 61 -5.55 -0.14 -12.53
CA ILE A 61 -4.31 -0.86 -12.85
C ILE A 61 -3.40 -0.01 -13.73
N GLU A 62 -3.95 0.66 -14.75
CA GLU A 62 -3.19 1.56 -15.64
C GLU A 62 -2.67 2.80 -14.89
N TRP A 63 -3.42 3.29 -13.91
CA TRP A 63 -2.99 4.44 -13.11
C TRP A 63 -1.90 4.08 -12.08
N LEU A 64 -1.95 2.88 -11.50
CA LEU A 64 -1.02 2.37 -10.50
C LEU A 64 0.31 1.87 -11.11
N SER A 65 1.10 2.80 -11.65
CA SER A 65 2.49 2.48 -12.06
C SER A 65 3.38 2.18 -10.83
N VAL A 66 4.45 1.40 -11.03
CA VAL A 66 5.45 1.10 -10.00
C VAL A 66 6.06 2.38 -9.42
N GLU A 67 6.42 3.34 -10.26
CA GLU A 67 7.02 4.61 -9.81
C GLU A 67 6.08 5.37 -8.86
N ARG A 68 4.81 5.55 -9.26
CA ARG A 68 3.80 6.23 -8.43
C ARG A 68 3.54 5.51 -7.12
N THR A 69 3.35 4.20 -7.15
CA THR A 69 3.06 3.41 -5.94
C THR A 69 4.25 3.39 -4.98
N LEU A 70 5.48 3.37 -5.50
CA LEU A 70 6.69 3.46 -4.69
C LEU A 70 6.84 4.85 -4.05
N ILE A 71 6.61 5.93 -4.81
CA ILE A 71 6.65 7.31 -4.29
C ILE A 71 5.56 7.51 -3.22
N LEU A 72 4.33 7.13 -3.51
CA LEU A 72 3.21 7.25 -2.56
C LEU A 72 3.46 6.41 -1.29
N GLY A 73 3.95 5.18 -1.46
CA GLY A 73 4.30 4.31 -0.35
C GLY A 73 5.43 4.87 0.50
N ALA A 74 6.47 5.43 -0.12
CA ALA A 74 7.61 6.04 0.56
C ALA A 74 7.19 7.29 1.34
N ILE A 75 6.37 8.17 0.75
CA ILE A 75 5.86 9.37 1.44
C ILE A 75 5.05 8.97 2.67
N ALA A 76 4.08 8.05 2.51
CA ALA A 76 3.28 7.56 3.64
C ALA A 76 4.15 6.92 4.73
N PHE A 77 5.14 6.10 4.33
CA PHE A 77 6.07 5.50 5.28
C PHE A 77 6.90 6.52 6.04
N LEU A 78 7.46 7.51 5.35
CA LEU A 78 8.28 8.55 5.97
C LEU A 78 7.47 9.45 6.89
N CYS A 79 6.22 9.78 6.53
CA CYS A 79 5.30 10.52 7.41
C CYS A 79 5.03 9.75 8.71
N GLY A 80 4.64 8.47 8.60
CA GLY A 80 4.36 7.63 9.76
C GLY A 80 5.61 7.35 10.62
N ALA A 81 6.77 7.18 9.98
CA ALA A 81 8.05 7.01 10.65
C ALA A 81 8.47 8.28 11.39
N GLY A 82 8.33 9.46 10.77
CA GLY A 82 8.60 10.75 11.40
C GLY A 82 7.73 10.97 12.63
N MET A 83 6.44 10.64 12.55
CA MET A 83 5.50 10.74 13.67
C MET A 83 5.89 9.83 14.84
N ASN A 84 6.25 8.57 14.56
CA ASN A 84 6.71 7.64 15.61
C ASN A 84 8.06 8.04 16.21
N LEU A 85 9.02 8.49 15.39
CA LEU A 85 10.32 8.95 15.87
C LEU A 85 10.20 10.18 16.77
N TRP A 86 9.32 11.11 16.42
CA TRP A 86 9.01 12.25 17.27
C TRP A 86 8.47 11.80 18.63
N LEU A 87 7.59 10.81 18.64
CA LEU A 87 7.01 10.24 19.84
C LEU A 87 8.04 9.51 20.72
N VAL A 88 8.99 8.78 20.10
CA VAL A 88 10.11 8.14 20.81
C VAL A 88 11.03 9.19 21.42
N LYS A 89 11.28 10.29 20.73
CA LYS A 89 12.07 11.41 21.26
C LYS A 89 11.39 12.05 22.47
N GLU A 90 10.09 12.30 22.40
CA GLU A 90 9.32 12.83 23.53
C GLU A 90 9.39 11.90 24.75
N TRP A 91 9.28 10.58 24.53
CA TRP A 91 9.45 9.59 25.59
C TRP A 91 10.86 9.56 26.19
N TRP A 92 11.88 9.75 25.36
CA TRP A 92 13.27 9.83 25.79
C TRP A 92 13.52 11.08 26.67
N ASP A 93 12.95 12.23 26.30
CA ASP A 93 13.15 13.51 26.98
C ASP A 93 12.56 13.54 28.40
N VAL A 94 11.55 12.71 28.70
CA VAL A 94 11.01 12.54 30.07
C VAL A 94 11.68 11.42 30.86
N ALA A 95 12.92 11.05 30.50
CA ALA A 95 13.74 10.02 31.16
C ALA A 95 13.05 8.65 31.28
N LEU A 96 12.20 8.30 30.29
CA LEU A 96 11.40 7.06 30.30
C LEU A 96 10.43 6.96 31.50
N GLY A 97 10.03 8.09 32.09
CA GLY A 97 9.06 8.15 33.19
C GLY A 97 7.66 7.65 32.81
N GLU A 98 6.70 7.74 33.74
CA GLU A 98 5.29 7.37 33.50
C GLU A 98 4.65 8.30 32.47
N LEU A 99 4.83 7.96 31.19
CA LEU A 99 4.10 8.59 30.09
C LEU A 99 2.62 8.21 30.21
N GLU A 100 1.72 9.15 29.92
CA GLU A 100 0.30 8.82 29.73
C GLU A 100 0.16 7.84 28.55
N LEU A 101 0.23 6.55 28.88
CA LEU A 101 0.30 5.44 27.94
C LEU A 101 -0.83 5.50 26.91
N ARG A 102 -2.00 6.01 27.31
CA ARG A 102 -3.17 6.17 26.43
C ARG A 102 -2.97 7.24 25.36
N HIS A 103 -2.27 8.33 25.62
CA HIS A 103 -2.07 9.39 24.63
C HIS A 103 -1.00 8.98 23.61
N THR A 104 0.10 8.42 24.09
CA THR A 104 1.23 7.97 23.27
C THR A 104 0.82 6.82 22.35
N LEU A 105 0.12 5.80 22.88
CA LEU A 105 -0.31 4.66 22.05
C LEU A 105 -1.23 5.06 20.90
N ARG A 106 -2.05 6.12 21.05
CA ARG A 106 -2.91 6.58 19.95
C ARG A 106 -2.08 7.12 18.79
N HIS A 107 -1.11 7.97 19.06
CA HIS A 107 -0.23 8.55 18.04
C HIS A 107 0.67 7.48 17.42
N ALA A 108 1.17 6.53 18.23
CA ALA A 108 1.95 5.40 17.75
C ALA A 108 1.15 4.50 16.79
N LEU A 109 -0.10 4.18 17.12
CA LEU A 109 -0.97 3.36 16.27
C LEU A 109 -1.23 4.02 14.91
N TRP A 110 -1.40 5.34 14.89
CA TRP A 110 -1.55 6.09 13.64
C TRP A 110 -0.31 6.02 12.77
N GLY A 111 0.84 6.38 13.31
CA GLY A 111 2.08 6.35 12.54
C GLY A 111 2.42 4.92 12.09
N LEU A 112 2.17 3.91 12.93
CA LEU A 112 2.37 2.51 12.57
C LEU A 112 1.45 2.08 11.42
N THR A 113 0.16 2.45 11.48
CA THR A 113 -0.81 2.13 10.42
C THR A 113 -0.36 2.75 9.10
N GLU A 114 0.08 4.01 9.12
CA GLU A 114 0.56 4.72 7.93
C GLU A 114 1.83 4.09 7.36
N MET A 115 2.79 3.72 8.22
CA MET A 115 4.00 2.99 7.82
C MET A 115 3.67 1.68 7.12
N VAL A 116 2.79 0.87 7.71
CA VAL A 116 2.43 -0.45 7.16
C VAL A 116 1.65 -0.29 5.86
N VAL A 117 0.70 0.64 5.77
CA VAL A 117 -0.03 0.92 4.52
C VAL A 117 0.92 1.41 3.43
N GLY A 118 1.88 2.27 3.75
CA GLY A 118 2.88 2.75 2.81
C GLY A 118 3.75 1.62 2.24
N VAL A 119 4.26 0.74 3.10
CA VAL A 119 5.06 -0.43 2.68
C VAL A 119 4.22 -1.41 1.87
N GLN A 120 3.00 -1.73 2.30
CA GLN A 120 2.10 -2.60 1.54
C GLN A 120 1.76 -2.00 0.17
N THR A 121 1.61 -0.69 0.07
CA THR A 121 1.38 0.01 -1.21
C THR A 121 2.57 -0.14 -2.15
N ALA A 122 3.80 0.01 -1.63
CA ALA A 122 5.01 -0.17 -2.42
C ALA A 122 5.15 -1.61 -2.94
N TYR A 123 4.97 -2.60 -2.06
CA TYR A 123 5.00 -4.02 -2.45
C TYR A 123 3.89 -4.38 -3.43
N GLY A 124 2.69 -3.85 -3.19
CA GLY A 124 1.55 -4.12 -4.06
C GLY A 124 1.74 -3.56 -5.46
N GLY A 125 2.28 -2.35 -5.55
CA GLY A 125 2.65 -1.72 -6.82
C GLY A 125 3.76 -2.45 -7.58
N LEU A 126 4.82 -2.89 -6.88
CA LEU A 126 5.88 -3.71 -7.46
C LEU A 126 5.33 -5.01 -8.05
N PHE A 127 4.51 -5.73 -7.29
CA PHE A 127 3.90 -6.97 -7.76
C PHE A 127 2.94 -6.75 -8.94
N LEU A 128 2.15 -5.66 -8.90
CA LEU A 128 1.28 -5.27 -10.01
C LEU A 128 2.09 -5.01 -11.29
N GLY A 129 3.21 -4.30 -11.18
CA GLY A 129 4.11 -4.04 -12.30
C GLY A 129 4.69 -5.31 -12.92
N LEU A 130 5.08 -6.28 -12.09
CA LEU A 130 5.55 -7.59 -12.58
C LEU A 130 4.46 -8.32 -13.37
N LEU A 131 3.21 -8.34 -12.87
CA LEU A 131 2.09 -8.97 -13.58
C LEU A 131 1.74 -8.24 -14.89
N GLN A 132 1.85 -6.91 -14.93
CA GLN A 132 1.65 -6.14 -16.16
C GLN A 132 2.72 -6.46 -17.21
N GLN A 133 3.96 -6.67 -16.78
CA GLN A 133 5.04 -7.04 -17.70
C GLN A 133 4.84 -8.44 -18.30
N LEU A 134 4.29 -9.38 -17.53
CA LEU A 134 3.90 -10.71 -18.04
C LEU A 134 2.73 -10.64 -19.05
N ARG A 135 1.86 -9.63 -18.93
CA ARG A 135 0.77 -9.38 -19.90
C ARG A 135 1.29 -8.87 -21.24
N ALA A 136 2.35 -8.06 -21.22
CA ALA A 136 2.94 -7.55 -22.45
C ALA A 136 3.59 -8.73 -23.20
N PRO A 137 3.22 -9.02 -24.46
CA PRO A 137 3.89 -10.06 -25.23
C PRO A 137 5.37 -9.70 -25.28
N VAL A 138 6.22 -10.54 -24.68
CA VAL A 138 7.67 -10.48 -24.85
C VAL A 138 7.89 -10.40 -26.35
N GLY A 139 8.44 -9.28 -26.80
CA GLY A 139 8.59 -8.97 -28.21
C GLY A 139 9.14 -10.19 -28.93
N THR A 140 8.43 -10.61 -29.97
CA THR A 140 8.98 -11.48 -31.01
C THR A 140 10.39 -10.97 -31.31
N PRO A 141 11.44 -11.81 -31.17
CA PRO A 141 12.80 -11.42 -31.54
C PRO A 141 12.74 -10.81 -32.93
N SER A 142 13.33 -9.63 -33.08
CA SER A 142 13.43 -8.90 -34.34
C SER A 142 13.87 -9.83 -35.47
N ALA A 143 12.91 -10.34 -36.23
CA ALA A 143 13.11 -10.93 -37.54
C ALA A 143 13.41 -9.80 -38.53
N GLN A 144 14.55 -9.14 -38.33
CA GLN A 144 15.13 -8.16 -39.25
C GLN A 144 16.53 -7.90 -38.69
N LYS A 145 17.57 -8.55 -39.19
CA LYS A 145 18.11 -8.30 -40.53
C LYS A 145 18.93 -9.52 -40.96
N GLU A 146 18.29 -10.46 -41.64
CA GLU A 146 18.99 -11.40 -42.52
C GLU A 146 19.20 -10.61 -43.83
N PRO A 147 20.43 -10.21 -44.20
CA PRO A 147 20.64 -9.63 -45.50
C PRO A 147 20.44 -10.77 -46.50
N ALA A 148 19.36 -10.64 -47.27
CA ALA A 148 19.06 -11.47 -48.41
C ALA A 148 20.34 -11.76 -49.20
N ALA A 149 20.57 -13.05 -49.43
CA ALA A 149 21.54 -13.56 -50.37
C ALA A 149 21.54 -12.70 -51.63
N SER A 150 22.67 -12.04 -51.90
CA SER A 150 22.98 -11.50 -53.21
C SER A 150 23.53 -12.64 -54.06
N THR A 151 22.61 -13.37 -54.68
CA THR A 151 22.88 -14.18 -55.87
C THR A 151 22.51 -13.36 -57.11
N SER A 152 23.37 -13.44 -58.13
CA SER A 152 23.34 -12.79 -59.46
C SER A 152 23.74 -11.30 -59.44
N THR A 153 24.84 -10.87 -60.06
CA THR A 153 25.29 -11.15 -61.44
C THR A 153 26.82 -11.09 -61.54
#